data_AF-A0A828RW20-F1
#
_entry.id   AF-A0A828RW20-F1
#
_cell.length_a   1.000
_cell.length_b   1.000
_cell.length_c   1.000
_cell.angle_alpha   90.00
_cell.angle_beta   90.00
_cell.angle_gamma   90.00
#
_symmetry.space_group_name_H-M   'P 1'
#
loop_
_entity.id
_entity.type
_entity.pdbx_description
1 polymer ?
#
loop_
_entity_poly.entity_id
_entity_poly.type
_entity_poly.pdbx_seq_one_letter_code
_entity_poly.pdbx_strand_id
1 'polypeptide(L)'
;MDKFNPEFTGAGIFTNASYMRMQANQHEMVLRQMGGEVLQLPSSCCYVRFHIGDFRLSYVYNINKSNRYFLERLKPYPLPLKEYENEEDVIETIKIDLEQFKNAAKSKNIASFIKINQELNKTAKAFEDLFLYYNVEKFHAESILNKIQEIEDEIRKTAEESDLIYDKSNPNYLSHVFPSNEE
;
A
#
# COMPACT_ATOMS: atom_id res chain seq x y z
N MET A 1 8.15 59.81 -32.67
CA MET A 1 9.18 59.32 -31.76
C MET A 1 8.48 58.49 -30.70
N ASP A 2 8.43 57.19 -30.96
CA ASP A 2 7.97 56.18 -30.03
C ASP A 2 8.95 56.02 -28.87
N LYS A 3 8.42 55.75 -27.68
CA LYS A 3 8.78 54.59 -26.82
C LYS A 3 8.13 54.75 -25.44
N PHE A 4 6.91 54.24 -25.32
CA PHE A 4 6.40 53.78 -24.02
C PHE A 4 6.74 52.29 -23.93
N ASN A 5 7.66 51.93 -23.03
CA ASN A 5 8.08 50.54 -22.80
C ASN A 5 7.49 50.10 -21.45
N PRO A 6 6.37 49.36 -21.40
CA PRO A 6 6.02 48.62 -20.21
C PRO A 6 6.79 47.30 -20.25
N GLU A 7 7.79 47.19 -19.38
CA GLU A 7 8.43 45.91 -19.06
C GLU A 7 7.36 44.97 -18.50
N PHE A 8 6.91 44.01 -19.33
CA PHE A 8 6.16 42.85 -18.88
C PHE A 8 7.14 41.91 -18.16
N THR A 9 7.26 42.05 -16.84
CA THR A 9 7.86 41.01 -15.99
C THR A 9 6.82 39.92 -15.79
N GLY A 10 6.90 38.89 -16.65
CA GLY A 10 6.08 37.69 -16.57
C GLY A 10 6.45 36.83 -15.36
N ALA A 11 6.03 37.23 -14.16
CA ALA A 11 5.88 36.32 -13.04
C ALA A 11 4.53 35.59 -13.22
N GLY A 12 4.56 34.47 -13.93
CA GLY A 12 3.37 33.62 -14.10
C GLY A 12 2.82 33.25 -12.73
N ILE A 13 1.55 33.58 -12.48
CA ILE A 13 0.83 33.14 -11.28
C ILE A 13 0.68 31.62 -11.40
N PHE A 14 1.57 30.87 -10.76
CA PHE A 14 1.39 29.43 -10.60
C PHE A 14 0.15 29.21 -9.72
N THR A 15 -0.90 28.66 -10.33
CA THR A 15 -2.09 28.23 -9.59
C THR A 15 -1.79 26.92 -8.87
N ASN A 16 -2.48 26.66 -7.75
CA ASN A 16 -2.40 25.37 -7.06
C ASN A 16 -2.68 24.20 -8.04
N ALA A 17 -3.60 24.38 -8.99
CA ALA A 17 -3.89 23.37 -10.02
C ALA A 17 -2.69 23.05 -10.92
N SER A 18 -1.92 24.07 -11.34
CA SER A 18 -0.72 23.88 -12.15
C SER A 18 0.42 23.19 -11.38
N TYR A 19 0.57 23.48 -10.09
CA TYR A 19 1.56 22.85 -9.23
C TYR A 19 1.25 21.36 -8.99
N MET A 20 0.00 21.04 -8.65
CA MET A 20 -0.47 19.66 -8.45
C MET A 20 -0.29 18.81 -9.71
N ARG A 21 -0.52 19.39 -10.90
CA ARG A 21 -0.32 18.69 -12.18
C ARG A 21 1.15 18.39 -12.46
N MET A 22 2.05 19.30 -12.10
CA MET A 22 3.49 19.10 -12.26
C MET A 22 4.01 17.98 -11.35
N GLN A 23 3.59 17.95 -10.08
CA GLN A 23 3.94 16.88 -9.15
C GLN A 23 3.43 15.52 -9.65
N ALA A 24 2.15 15.45 -10.05
CA ALA A 24 1.56 14.21 -10.57
C ALA A 24 2.31 13.68 -11.81
N ASN A 25 2.79 14.57 -12.69
CA ASN A 25 3.59 14.17 -13.86
C ASN A 25 5.00 13.66 -13.46
N GLN A 26 5.63 14.25 -12.46
CA GLN A 26 6.94 13.78 -11.96
C GLN A 26 6.83 12.39 -11.34
N HIS A 27 5.79 12.14 -10.54
CA HIS A 27 5.57 10.83 -9.93
C HIS A 27 5.18 9.76 -10.93
N GLU A 28 4.33 10.10 -11.90
CA GLU A 28 4.06 9.21 -13.03
C GLU A 28 5.36 8.78 -13.72
N MET A 29 6.27 9.71 -13.96
CA MET A 29 7.57 9.39 -14.58
C MET A 29 8.39 8.41 -13.72
N VAL A 30 8.46 8.63 -12.40
CA VAL A 30 9.19 7.72 -11.48
C VAL A 30 8.56 6.32 -11.47
N LEU A 31 7.23 6.24 -11.37
CA LEU A 31 6.49 4.97 -11.40
C LEU A 31 6.72 4.21 -12.72
N ARG A 32 6.72 4.92 -13.85
CA ARG A 32 7.03 4.34 -15.17
C ARG A 32 8.48 3.86 -15.26
N GLN A 33 9.44 4.61 -14.72
CA GLN A 33 10.85 4.20 -14.66
C GLN A 33 11.05 2.92 -13.83
N MET A 34 10.23 2.70 -12.80
CA MET A 34 10.21 1.45 -12.03
C MET A 34 9.54 0.26 -12.78
N GLY A 35 9.06 0.48 -14.00
CA GLY A 35 8.36 -0.51 -14.83
C GLY A 35 6.86 -0.55 -14.62
N GLY A 36 6.27 0.51 -14.05
CA GLY A 36 4.85 0.62 -13.79
C GLY A 36 4.06 1.12 -15.00
N GLU A 37 2.90 0.51 -15.25
CA GLU A 37 1.88 1.09 -16.11
C GLU A 37 1.01 2.02 -15.27
N VAL A 38 1.07 3.32 -15.57
CA VAL A 38 0.35 4.37 -14.85
C VAL A 38 -0.84 4.85 -15.67
N LEU A 39 -1.99 5.00 -15.00
CA LEU A 39 -3.21 5.59 -15.53
C LEU A 39 -3.66 6.69 -14.55
N GLN A 40 -3.58 7.94 -14.99
CA GLN A 40 -4.24 9.06 -14.30
C GLN A 40 -5.73 9.02 -14.59
N LEU A 41 -6.51 8.99 -13.53
CA LEU A 41 -7.96 9.06 -13.55
C LEU A 41 -8.42 10.48 -13.15
N PRO A 42 -9.65 10.89 -13.49
CA PRO A 42 -10.23 12.12 -12.98
C PRO A 42 -10.17 12.20 -11.44
N SER A 43 -10.25 13.42 -10.90
CA SER A 43 -10.26 13.68 -9.44
C SER A 43 -8.96 13.34 -8.69
N SER A 44 -7.80 13.53 -9.34
CA SER A 44 -6.48 13.31 -8.72
C SER A 44 -6.29 11.89 -8.20
N CYS A 45 -6.85 10.92 -8.92
CA CYS A 45 -6.72 9.50 -8.65
C CYS A 45 -5.69 8.92 -9.62
N CYS A 46 -4.73 8.16 -9.10
CA CYS A 46 -3.68 7.53 -9.87
C CYS A 46 -3.76 6.02 -9.67
N TYR A 47 -3.86 5.29 -10.77
CA TYR A 47 -3.75 3.83 -10.78
C TYR A 47 -2.38 3.44 -11.34
N VAL A 48 -1.69 2.54 -10.65
CA VAL A 48 -0.43 1.97 -11.13
C VAL A 48 -0.45 0.46 -11.01
N ARG A 49 0.11 -0.24 -12.01
CA ARG A 49 0.33 -1.68 -11.95
C ARG A 49 1.71 -2.09 -12.41
N PHE A 50 2.22 -3.13 -11.77
CA PHE A 50 3.46 -3.83 -12.11
C PHE A 50 3.15 -5.29 -12.38
N HIS A 51 3.83 -5.86 -13.36
CA HIS A 51 3.79 -7.29 -13.66
C HIS A 51 4.97 -7.98 -12.97
N ILE A 52 4.69 -8.97 -12.10
CA ILE A 52 5.69 -9.72 -11.36
C ILE A 52 5.43 -11.21 -11.57
N GLY A 53 6.15 -11.81 -12.51
CA GLY A 53 5.90 -13.19 -12.94
C GLY A 53 4.43 -13.36 -13.35
N ASP A 54 3.73 -14.26 -12.65
CA ASP A 54 2.34 -14.65 -12.97
C ASP A 54 1.26 -13.78 -12.29
N PHE A 55 1.64 -12.79 -11.47
CA PHE A 55 0.67 -11.94 -10.78
C PHE A 55 0.90 -10.45 -11.04
N ARG A 56 -0.12 -9.67 -10.70
CA ARG A 56 -0.10 -8.21 -10.78
C ARG A 56 0.00 -7.63 -9.39
N LEU A 57 0.92 -6.69 -9.21
CA LEU A 57 0.96 -5.80 -8.06
C LEU A 57 0.38 -4.47 -8.51
N SER A 58 -0.74 -4.04 -7.96
CA SER A 58 -1.39 -2.80 -8.39
C SER A 58 -1.91 -1.98 -7.23
N TYR A 59 -1.84 -0.67 -7.40
CA TYR A 59 -2.24 0.32 -6.41
C TYR A 59 -3.19 1.32 -7.02
N VAL A 60 -4.00 1.91 -6.15
CA VAL A 60 -4.65 3.19 -6.40
C VAL A 60 -4.23 4.14 -5.30
N TYR A 61 -3.99 5.39 -5.66
CA TYR A 61 -3.91 6.45 -4.67
C TYR A 61 -4.63 7.71 -5.13
N ASN A 62 -5.22 8.43 -4.17
CA ASN A 62 -5.95 9.65 -4.46
C ASN A 62 -5.64 10.75 -3.45
N ILE A 63 -5.82 11.99 -3.88
CA ILE A 63 -5.62 13.19 -3.06
C ILE A 63 -6.97 13.61 -2.47
N ASN A 64 -7.05 13.77 -1.15
CA ASN A 64 -8.26 14.28 -0.50
C ASN A 64 -8.32 15.82 -0.49
N LYS A 65 -9.41 16.38 0.03
CA LYS A 65 -9.62 17.84 0.16
C LYS A 65 -8.60 18.53 1.09
N SER A 66 -7.97 17.76 1.98
CA SER A 66 -6.92 18.23 2.90
C SER A 66 -5.51 18.08 2.31
N ASN A 67 -5.40 17.78 1.01
CA ASN A 67 -4.13 17.57 0.31
C ASN A 67 -3.30 16.40 0.85
N ARG A 68 -3.98 15.38 1.37
CA ARG A 68 -3.40 14.13 1.88
C ARG A 68 -3.64 13.01 0.88
N TYR A 69 -2.70 12.07 0.82
CA TYR A 69 -2.73 10.97 -0.14
C TYR A 69 -3.19 9.68 0.54
N PHE A 70 -4.19 9.01 -0.02
CA PHE A 70 -4.64 7.69 0.44
C PHE A 70 -4.10 6.66 -0.51
N LEU A 71 -3.34 5.68 -0.01
CA LEU A 71 -2.81 4.59 -0.83
C LEU A 71 -3.50 3.27 -0.47
N GLU A 72 -3.97 2.58 -1.49
CA GLU A 72 -4.53 1.25 -1.38
C GLU A 72 -3.86 0.31 -2.37
N ARG A 73 -3.52 -0.90 -1.91
CA ARG A 73 -3.18 -2.01 -2.79
C ARG A 73 -4.48 -2.67 -3.26
N LEU A 74 -4.60 -2.89 -4.56
CA LEU A 74 -5.76 -3.55 -5.19
C LEU A 74 -5.48 -5.01 -5.56
N LYS A 75 -4.24 -5.31 -5.96
CA LYS A 75 -3.78 -6.66 -6.35
C LYS A 75 -2.41 -6.92 -5.75
N PRO A 76 -2.08 -8.18 -5.38
CA PRO A 76 -2.85 -9.41 -5.65
C PRO A 76 -4.05 -9.66 -4.70
N TYR A 77 -4.17 -8.84 -3.65
CA TYR A 77 -5.30 -8.78 -2.73
C TYR A 77 -5.49 -7.31 -2.28
N PRO A 78 -6.71 -6.94 -1.85
CA PRO A 78 -6.96 -5.59 -1.33
C PRO A 78 -6.26 -5.40 0.01
N LEU A 79 -5.60 -4.25 0.19
CA LEU A 79 -5.03 -3.82 1.47
C LEU A 79 -4.97 -2.29 1.53
N PRO A 80 -5.73 -1.64 2.41
CA PRO A 80 -5.51 -0.23 2.74
C PRO A 80 -4.16 -0.10 3.44
N LEU A 81 -3.30 0.79 2.98
CA LEU A 81 -1.96 0.95 3.55
C LEU A 81 -1.94 2.05 4.61
N LYS A 82 -2.00 3.31 4.19
CA LYS A 82 -2.07 4.48 5.09
C LYS A 82 -2.36 5.77 4.32
N GLU A 83 -2.59 6.83 5.08
CA GLU A 83 -2.63 8.21 4.61
C GLU A 83 -1.24 8.86 4.70
N TYR A 84 -0.86 9.65 3.70
CA TYR A 84 0.43 10.34 3.61
C TYR A 84 0.24 11.84 3.51
N GLU A 85 1.24 12.57 4.02
CA GLU A 85 1.31 14.04 3.93
C GLU A 85 1.89 14.52 2.60
N ASN A 86 2.78 13.72 2.04
CA ASN A 86 3.45 14.01 0.78
C ASN A 86 3.28 12.82 -0.17
N GLU A 87 3.37 13.09 -1.48
CA GLU A 87 3.25 12.06 -2.51
C GLU A 87 4.55 11.24 -2.64
N GLU A 88 5.70 11.80 -2.27
CA GLU A 88 7.00 11.11 -2.32
C GLU A 88 7.01 9.84 -1.45
N ASP A 89 6.43 9.90 -0.25
CA ASP A 89 6.28 8.75 0.65
C ASP A 89 5.34 7.68 0.07
N VAL A 90 4.36 8.08 -0.75
CA VAL A 90 3.50 7.13 -1.50
C VAL A 90 4.37 6.35 -2.49
N ILE A 91 5.21 7.05 -3.25
CA ILE A 91 6.10 6.44 -4.24
C ILE A 91 7.14 5.55 -3.57
N GLU A 92 7.75 5.98 -2.47
CA GLU A 92 8.73 5.17 -1.75
C GLU A 92 8.09 3.91 -1.15
N THR A 93 6.84 4.00 -0.65
CA THR A 93 6.11 2.81 -0.18
C THR A 93 5.85 1.83 -1.32
N ILE A 94 5.38 2.30 -2.48
CA ILE A 94 5.17 1.47 -3.67
C ILE A 94 6.47 0.81 -4.12
N LYS A 95 7.59 1.54 -4.05
CA LYS A 95 8.92 1.04 -4.43
C LYS A 95 9.41 -0.05 -3.47
N ILE A 96 9.32 0.16 -2.16
CA ILE A 96 9.70 -0.84 -1.15
C ILE A 96 8.86 -2.11 -1.33
N ASP A 97 7.53 -1.96 -1.46
CA ASP A 97 6.64 -3.09 -1.74
C ASP A 97 7.06 -3.82 -3.02
N LEU A 98 7.31 -3.09 -4.11
CA LEU A 98 7.71 -3.68 -5.39
C LEU A 98 9.00 -4.51 -5.25
N GLU A 99 9.99 -4.03 -4.49
CA GLU A 99 11.21 -4.78 -4.19
C GLU A 99 10.92 -6.04 -3.37
N GLN A 100 10.11 -5.94 -2.32
CA GLN A 100 9.72 -7.07 -1.48
C GLN A 100 8.95 -8.14 -2.27
N PHE A 101 7.97 -7.75 -3.09
CA PHE A 101 7.20 -8.68 -3.93
C PHE A 101 8.05 -9.30 -5.03
N LYS A 102 8.96 -8.54 -5.67
CA LYS A 102 9.93 -9.10 -6.63
C LYS A 102 10.85 -10.11 -5.98
N ASN A 103 11.25 -9.87 -4.72
CA ASN A 103 12.07 -10.81 -3.97
C ASN A 103 11.28 -12.07 -3.58
N ALA A 104 10.08 -11.91 -3.01
CA ALA A 104 9.21 -13.01 -2.63
C ALA A 104 8.79 -13.86 -3.83
N ALA A 105 8.63 -13.27 -5.03
CA ALA A 105 8.34 -13.99 -6.26
C ALA A 105 9.44 -14.96 -6.71
N LYS A 106 10.67 -14.84 -6.18
CA LYS A 106 11.74 -15.82 -6.39
C LYS A 106 11.56 -17.09 -5.54
N SER A 107 10.73 -17.02 -4.51
CA SER A 107 10.38 -18.16 -3.66
C SER A 107 9.33 -19.04 -4.34
N LYS A 108 9.40 -20.36 -4.09
CA LYS A 108 8.38 -21.33 -4.50
C LYS A 108 7.02 -21.10 -3.81
N ASN A 109 6.97 -20.26 -2.76
CA ASN A 109 5.82 -20.10 -1.89
C ASN A 109 5.01 -18.81 -2.11
N ILE A 110 5.34 -17.98 -3.12
CA ILE A 110 4.60 -16.73 -3.38
C ILE A 110 3.11 -16.96 -3.66
N ALA A 111 2.76 -18.06 -4.33
CA ALA A 111 1.37 -18.42 -4.58
C ALA A 111 0.61 -18.70 -3.27
N SER A 112 1.25 -19.40 -2.33
CA SER A 112 0.69 -19.65 -0.99
C SER A 112 0.52 -18.36 -0.21
N PHE A 113 1.52 -17.47 -0.22
CA PHE A 113 1.43 -16.15 0.42
C PHE A 113 0.22 -15.34 -0.09
N ILE A 114 0.05 -15.25 -1.42
CA ILE A 114 -1.08 -14.55 -2.03
C ILE A 114 -2.39 -15.21 -1.63
N LYS A 115 -2.47 -16.54 -1.68
CA LYS A 115 -3.67 -17.29 -1.34
C LYS A 115 -4.08 -17.10 0.12
N ILE A 116 -3.13 -17.15 1.05
CA ILE A 116 -3.38 -16.90 2.48
C ILE A 116 -3.98 -15.52 2.69
N ASN A 117 -3.39 -14.47 2.11
CA ASN A 117 -3.92 -13.10 2.24
C ASN A 117 -5.31 -12.93 1.60
N GLN A 118 -5.62 -13.65 0.52
CA GLN A 118 -6.95 -13.65 -0.07
C GLN A 118 -7.98 -14.33 0.83
N GLU A 119 -7.62 -15.44 1.48
CA GLU A 119 -8.52 -16.12 2.43
C GLU A 119 -8.69 -15.29 3.71
N LEU A 120 -7.64 -14.67 4.26
CA LEU A 120 -7.76 -13.77 5.41
C LEU A 120 -8.72 -12.61 5.14
N ASN A 121 -8.64 -11.98 3.96
CA ASN A 121 -9.57 -10.93 3.55
C ASN A 121 -11.02 -11.43 3.45
N LYS A 122 -11.25 -12.66 2.99
CA LYS A 122 -12.59 -13.25 2.94
C LYS A 122 -13.10 -13.57 4.34
N THR A 123 -12.24 -14.11 5.20
CA THR A 123 -12.56 -14.44 6.60
C THR A 123 -12.95 -13.19 7.37
N ALA A 124 -12.22 -12.08 7.19
CA ALA A 124 -12.55 -10.80 7.82
C ALA A 124 -13.97 -10.31 7.43
N LYS A 125 -14.35 -10.42 6.15
CA LYS A 125 -15.70 -10.07 5.68
C LYS A 125 -16.76 -11.01 6.23
N ALA A 126 -16.50 -12.32 6.24
CA ALA A 126 -17.42 -13.29 6.80
C ALA A 126 -17.61 -13.11 8.31
N PHE A 127 -16.57 -12.67 9.02
CA PHE A 127 -16.63 -12.32 10.44
C PHE A 127 -17.49 -11.07 10.66
N GLU A 128 -17.34 -10.04 9.82
CA GLU A 128 -18.23 -8.87 9.84
C GLU A 128 -19.69 -9.26 9.59
N ASP A 129 -19.95 -10.07 8.57
CA ASP A 129 -21.29 -10.60 8.28
C ASP A 129 -21.86 -11.39 9.47
N LEU A 130 -21.04 -12.21 10.15
CA LEU A 130 -21.50 -12.96 11.31
C LEU A 130 -22.02 -12.03 12.43
N PHE A 131 -21.28 -10.98 12.77
CA PHE A 131 -21.63 -10.09 13.89
C PHE A 131 -22.68 -9.04 13.54
N LEU A 132 -22.78 -8.62 12.28
CA LEU A 132 -23.78 -7.65 11.84
C LEU A 132 -25.15 -8.29 11.60
N TYR A 133 -25.21 -9.57 11.23
CA TYR A 133 -26.45 -10.25 10.86
C TYR A 133 -26.95 -11.26 11.90
N TYR A 134 -26.12 -11.70 12.85
CA TYR A 134 -26.50 -12.68 13.85
C TYR A 134 -26.21 -12.19 15.27
N ASN A 135 -27.05 -12.58 16.22
CA ASN A 135 -26.76 -12.42 17.64
C ASN A 135 -25.79 -13.53 18.10
N VAL A 136 -24.50 -13.22 18.14
CA VAL A 136 -23.43 -14.17 18.44
C VAL A 136 -23.27 -14.33 19.95
N GLU A 137 -23.43 -15.56 20.45
CA GLU A 137 -23.13 -15.91 21.84
C GLU A 137 -21.64 -15.70 22.18
N LYS A 138 -21.36 -15.25 23.40
CA LYS A 138 -20.00 -14.88 23.84
C LYS A 138 -18.95 -15.97 23.61
N PHE A 139 -19.31 -17.23 23.87
CA PHE A 139 -18.37 -18.35 23.74
C PHE A 139 -17.94 -18.59 22.27
N HIS A 140 -18.79 -18.26 21.29
CA HIS A 140 -18.40 -18.32 19.88
C HIS A 140 -17.42 -17.22 19.51
N ALA A 141 -17.64 -16.01 20.01
CA ALA A 141 -16.71 -14.88 19.83
C ALA A 141 -15.32 -15.19 20.44
N GLU A 142 -15.30 -15.72 21.65
CA GLU A 142 -14.07 -16.16 22.33
C GLU A 142 -13.36 -17.28 21.56
N SER A 143 -14.10 -18.26 21.04
CA SER A 143 -13.52 -19.35 20.24
C SER A 143 -12.87 -18.85 18.95
N ILE A 144 -13.46 -17.86 18.28
CA ILE A 144 -12.87 -17.24 17.08
C ILE A 144 -11.61 -16.47 17.46
N LEU A 145 -11.63 -15.71 18.55
CA LEU A 145 -10.47 -14.97 19.03
C LEU A 145 -9.28 -15.88 19.33
N ASN A 146 -9.52 -17.01 20.00
CA ASN A 146 -8.45 -17.99 20.29
C ASN A 146 -7.83 -18.55 19.00
N LYS A 147 -8.62 -18.77 17.94
CA LYS A 147 -8.11 -19.21 16.64
C LYS A 147 -7.25 -18.17 15.94
N ILE A 148 -7.53 -16.89 16.16
CA ILE A 148 -6.69 -15.80 15.64
C ILE A 148 -5.33 -15.82 16.36
N GLN A 149 -5.33 -16.01 17.69
CA GLN A 149 -4.10 -16.14 18.47
C GLN A 149 -3.26 -17.35 18.03
N GLU A 150 -3.89 -18.50 17.75
CA GLU A 150 -3.20 -19.67 17.18
C GLU A 150 -2.50 -19.35 15.85
N ILE A 151 -3.11 -18.52 15.00
CA ILE A 151 -2.48 -18.07 13.74
C ILE A 151 -1.28 -17.13 14.02
N GLU A 152 -1.42 -16.22 14.98
CA GLU A 152 -0.33 -15.30 15.37
C GLU A 152 0.88 -16.06 15.93
N ASP A 153 0.65 -17.07 16.77
CA ASP A 153 1.70 -17.92 17.32
C ASP A 153 2.40 -18.73 16.23
N GLU A 154 1.67 -19.28 15.26
CA GLU A 154 2.26 -20.00 14.13
C GLU A 154 3.10 -19.07 13.23
N ILE A 155 2.68 -17.82 13.02
CA ILE A 155 3.46 -16.80 12.31
C ILE A 155 4.78 -16.53 13.06
N ARG A 156 4.73 -16.37 14.40
CA ARG A 156 5.92 -16.15 15.23
C ARG A 156 6.92 -17.29 15.06
N LYS A 157 6.44 -18.52 15.31
CA LYS A 157 7.26 -19.73 15.25
C LYS A 157 7.87 -19.90 13.86
N THR A 158 7.07 -19.72 12.80
CA THR A 158 7.57 -19.84 11.43
C THR A 158 8.65 -18.81 11.13
N ALA A 159 8.53 -17.58 11.62
CA ALA A 159 9.53 -16.54 11.44
C ALA A 159 10.83 -16.82 12.22
N GLU A 160 10.76 -17.42 13.41
CA GLU A 160 11.94 -17.88 14.18
C GLU A 160 12.68 -19.03 13.49
N GLU A 161 11.95 -19.90 12.80
CA GLU A 161 12.48 -21.09 12.10
C GLU A 161 12.89 -20.80 10.64
N SER A 162 12.73 -19.56 10.15
CA SER A 162 12.98 -19.19 8.75
C SER A 162 14.12 -18.19 8.58
N ASP A 163 14.80 -18.26 7.42
CA ASP A 163 15.83 -17.29 7.05
C ASP A 163 15.23 -15.92 6.66
N LEU A 164 15.87 -14.83 7.10
CA LEU A 164 15.53 -13.47 6.66
C LEU A 164 15.94 -13.27 5.18
N ILE A 165 14.95 -13.09 4.31
CA ILE A 165 15.18 -12.95 2.86
C ILE A 165 15.17 -11.50 2.35
N TYR A 166 14.81 -10.53 3.18
CA TYR A 166 14.75 -9.11 2.82
C TYR A 166 15.13 -8.24 4.04
N ASP A 167 16.21 -7.48 3.93
CA ASP A 167 16.86 -6.76 5.03
C ASP A 167 16.89 -5.23 4.84
N LYS A 168 16.42 -4.73 3.69
CA LYS A 168 16.42 -3.29 3.37
C LYS A 168 15.34 -2.49 4.11
N SER A 169 14.42 -3.16 4.79
CA SER A 169 13.43 -2.54 5.67
C SER A 169 13.05 -3.48 6.79
N ASN A 170 12.87 -2.97 8.01
CA ASN A 170 12.42 -3.79 9.13
C ASN A 170 10.96 -4.23 8.97
N PRO A 171 10.61 -5.45 9.39
CA PRO A 171 9.23 -5.91 9.38
C PRO A 171 8.43 -5.18 10.48
N ASN A 172 7.73 -4.12 10.08
CA ASN A 172 6.99 -3.24 11.00
C ASN A 172 5.82 -3.92 11.75
N TYR A 173 5.32 -5.05 11.26
CA TYR A 173 4.16 -5.75 11.84
C TYR A 173 4.52 -7.06 12.54
N LEU A 174 5.72 -7.60 12.30
CA LEU A 174 6.22 -8.73 13.08
C LEU A 174 6.65 -8.28 14.48
N SER A 175 6.99 -7.01 14.68
CA SER A 175 7.31 -6.46 16.02
C SER A 175 6.13 -6.51 17.00
N HIS A 176 4.88 -6.50 16.54
CA HIS A 176 3.71 -6.72 17.41
C HIS A 176 3.55 -8.20 17.81
N VAL A 177 4.16 -9.11 17.04
CA VAL A 177 4.15 -10.56 17.26
C VAL A 177 5.35 -10.98 18.13
N PHE A 178 6.48 -10.26 18.05
CA PHE A 178 7.67 -10.40 18.90
C PHE A 178 7.71 -9.29 19.95
N PRO A 179 7.05 -9.41 21.12
CA PRO A 179 7.30 -8.47 22.19
C PRO A 179 8.81 -8.49 22.51
N SER A 180 9.42 -7.31 22.58
CA SER A 180 10.76 -7.17 23.12
C SER A 180 10.81 -7.91 24.45
N ASN A 181 11.74 -8.84 24.63
CA ASN A 181 12.14 -9.27 25.96
C ASN A 181 12.83 -8.07 26.61
N GLU A 182 12.05 -7.13 27.12
CA GLU A 182 12.53 -6.19 28.14
C GLU A 182 12.67 -7.01 29.43
N GLU A 183 13.92 -7.40 29.72
CA GLU A 183 14.39 -7.73 31.07
C GLU A 183 14.35 -6.49 31.98
#